data_AF-A0A5N9GFT2-F1
#
_entry.id   AF-A0A5N9GFT2-F1
#
_cell.length_a   1.000
_cell.length_b   1.000
_cell.length_c   1.000
_cell.angle_alpha   90.00
_cell.angle_beta   90.00
_cell.angle_gamma   90.00
#
_symmetry.space_group_name_H-M   'P 1'
#
loop_
_entity.id
_entity.type
_entity.pdbx_description
1 polymer ?
#
loop_
_entity_poly.entity_id
_entity_poly.type
_entity_poly.pdbx_seq_one_letter_code
_entity_poly.pdbx_strand_id
1 'polypeptide(L)'
;PEDYVDHLPTRLAVYQRLAKMTDSDYIPEIREELRDRFGPLPEEVENLLTLVSLRGLASEVGVESIVQGSDAIVLSLRVPVGGARIPLQRALGPSVQVGNTQMQMPLRRLGDEWLSRLTRVLERFLVFQENLRSLARLASAD
;
A
#
# COMPACT_ATOMS: atom_id res chain seq x y z
N PRO A 1 8.20 8.33 -18.86
CA PRO A 1 9.34 8.80 -19.70
C PRO A 1 8.81 9.54 -20.93
N GLU A 2 9.57 10.49 -21.48
CA GLU A 2 9.13 11.19 -22.69
C GLU A 2 9.00 10.22 -23.87
N ASP A 3 9.97 9.33 -24.01
CA ASP A 3 10.06 8.32 -25.08
C ASP A 3 9.06 7.15 -24.97
N TYR A 4 8.29 7.07 -23.88
CA TYR A 4 7.27 6.04 -23.69
C TYR A 4 5.86 6.53 -24.06
N VAL A 5 5.61 7.82 -23.82
CA VAL A 5 4.36 8.47 -24.23
C VAL A 5 4.74 9.82 -24.81
N ASP A 6 5.06 9.84 -26.11
CA ASP A 6 5.61 11.00 -26.81
C ASP A 6 4.71 12.23 -26.69
N HIS A 7 3.39 12.03 -26.81
CA HIS A 7 2.41 13.11 -26.77
C HIS A 7 2.17 13.61 -25.33
N LEU A 8 2.71 14.79 -25.02
CA LEU A 8 2.65 15.41 -23.68
C LEU A 8 1.24 15.47 -23.06
N PRO A 9 0.17 15.89 -23.77
CA PRO A 9 -1.18 15.87 -23.21
C PRO A 9 -1.65 14.47 -22.78
N THR A 10 -1.29 13.44 -23.54
CA THR A 10 -1.62 12.04 -23.22
C THR A 10 -0.88 11.59 -21.97
N ARG A 11 0.42 11.92 -21.89
CA ARG A 11 1.26 11.62 -20.73
C ARG A 11 0.71 12.25 -19.45
N LEU A 12 0.34 13.54 -19.51
CA LEU A 12 -0.28 14.24 -18.38
C LEU A 12 -1.63 13.63 -17.97
N ALA A 13 -2.47 13.22 -18.93
CA ALA A 13 -3.74 12.58 -18.64
C ALA A 13 -3.54 11.23 -17.89
N VAL A 14 -2.56 10.42 -18.29
CA VAL A 14 -2.19 9.18 -17.59
C VAL A 14 -1.73 9.49 -16.15
N TYR A 15 -0.82 10.45 -15.98
CA TYR A 15 -0.36 10.85 -14.63
C TYR A 15 -1.51 11.34 -13.74
N GLN A 16 -2.43 12.15 -14.28
CA GLN A 16 -3.58 12.63 -13.53
C GLN A 16 -4.54 11.50 -13.13
N ARG A 17 -4.78 10.53 -14.03
CA ARG A 17 -5.59 9.34 -13.72
C ARG A 17 -4.96 8.56 -12.57
N LEU A 18 -3.66 8.22 -12.67
CA LEU A 18 -2.91 7.51 -11.64
C LEU A 18 -2.88 8.29 -10.30
N ALA A 19 -2.74 9.62 -10.35
CA ALA A 19 -2.72 10.45 -9.15
C ALA A 19 -4.06 10.44 -8.39
N LYS A 20 -5.19 10.32 -9.10
CA LYS A 20 -6.54 10.30 -8.52
C LYS A 20 -6.99 8.92 -8.05
N MET A 21 -6.28 7.86 -8.40
CA MET A 21 -6.64 6.51 -7.97
C MET A 21 -6.40 6.30 -6.48
N THR A 22 -7.45 5.86 -5.81
CA THR A 22 -7.44 5.50 -4.38
C THR A 22 -7.50 4.00 -4.17
N ASP A 23 -7.79 3.23 -5.22
CA ASP A 23 -8.04 1.80 -5.18
C ASP A 23 -6.92 1.06 -5.93
N SER A 24 -6.28 0.11 -5.24
CA SER A 24 -5.19 -0.70 -5.78
C SER A 24 -5.67 -1.74 -6.80
N ASP A 25 -6.94 -2.12 -6.79
CA ASP A 25 -7.48 -3.25 -7.57
C ASP A 25 -7.46 -3.00 -9.08
N TYR A 26 -7.48 -1.73 -9.49
CA TYR A 26 -7.47 -1.33 -10.90
C TYR A 26 -6.07 -1.25 -11.53
N ILE A 27 -5.00 -1.42 -10.75
CA ILE A 27 -3.63 -1.27 -11.27
C ILE A 27 -3.25 -2.35 -12.30
N PRO A 28 -3.62 -3.63 -12.14
CA PRO A 28 -3.40 -4.64 -13.17
C PRO A 28 -4.04 -4.27 -14.51
N GLU A 29 -5.26 -3.74 -14.51
CA GLU A 29 -5.95 -3.33 -15.74
C GLU A 29 -5.23 -2.17 -16.44
N ILE A 30 -4.77 -1.19 -15.67
CA ILE A 30 -4.00 -0.06 -16.23
C ILE A 30 -2.65 -0.52 -16.75
N ARG A 31 -2.00 -1.48 -16.08
CA ARG A 31 -0.75 -2.06 -16.56
C ARG A 31 -0.94 -2.67 -17.95
N GLU A 32 -2.00 -3.45 -18.14
CA GLU A 32 -2.33 -4.05 -19.44
C GLU A 32 -2.74 -2.99 -20.48
N GLU A 33 -3.54 -1.99 -20.10
CA GLU A 33 -3.89 -0.88 -21.00
C GLU A 33 -2.66 -0.12 -21.50
N LEU A 34 -1.72 0.20 -20.61
CA LEU A 34 -0.48 0.89 -20.98
C LEU A 34 0.39 0.02 -21.88
N ARG A 35 0.48 -1.28 -21.61
CA ARG A 35 1.21 -2.24 -22.45
C ARG A 35 0.61 -2.36 -23.85
N ASP A 36 -0.69 -2.50 -23.95
CA ASP A 36 -1.40 -2.63 -25.23
C ASP A 36 -1.23 -1.37 -26.10
N ARG A 37 -1.28 -0.18 -25.47
CA ARG A 37 -1.24 1.10 -26.18
C ARG A 37 0.15 1.62 -26.49
N PHE A 38 1.11 1.39 -25.60
CA PHE A 38 2.44 2.04 -25.65
C PHE A 38 3.60 1.02 -25.65
N GLY A 39 3.30 -0.28 -25.60
CA GLY A 39 4.31 -1.33 -25.57
C GLY A 39 4.90 -1.56 -24.16
N PRO A 40 6.04 -2.26 -24.06
CA PRO A 40 6.63 -2.68 -22.79
C PRO A 40 6.83 -1.51 -21.82
N LEU A 41 6.50 -1.74 -20.55
CA LEU A 41 6.59 -0.71 -19.51
C LEU A 41 8.06 -0.44 -19.15
N PRO A 42 8.52 0.83 -19.22
CA PRO A 42 9.78 1.24 -18.65
C PRO A 42 9.80 1.04 -17.14
N GLU A 43 10.99 0.90 -16.57
CA GLU A 43 11.19 0.73 -15.13
C GLU A 43 10.53 1.87 -14.33
N GLU A 44 10.61 3.11 -14.81
CA GLU A 44 10.01 4.26 -14.14
C GLU A 44 8.48 4.17 -14.09
N VAL A 45 7.86 3.55 -15.10
CA VAL A 45 6.42 3.35 -15.14
C VAL A 45 6.01 2.20 -14.22
N GLU A 46 6.78 1.10 -14.20
CA GLU A 46 6.55 0.02 -13.22
C GLU A 46 6.70 0.51 -11.78
N ASN A 47 7.70 1.35 -11.51
CA ASN A 47 7.89 1.98 -10.21
C ASN A 47 6.72 2.88 -9.83
N LEU A 48 6.22 3.68 -10.78
CA LEU A 48 5.05 4.53 -10.56
C LEU A 48 3.80 3.69 -10.25
N LEU A 49 3.52 2.65 -11.03
CA LEU A 49 2.37 1.77 -10.81
C LEU A 49 2.47 1.09 -9.45
N THR A 50 3.65 0.61 -9.07
CA THR A 50 3.90 0.02 -7.75
C THR A 50 3.63 1.01 -6.61
N LEU A 51 4.07 2.25 -6.75
CA LEU A 51 3.80 3.30 -5.75
C LEU A 51 2.31 3.62 -5.64
N VAL A 52 1.58 3.66 -6.76
CA VAL A 52 0.14 3.90 -6.76
C VAL A 52 -0.61 2.72 -6.10
N SER A 53 -0.24 1.48 -6.41
CA SER A 53 -0.78 0.29 -5.71
C SER A 53 -0.54 0.36 -4.21
N LEU A 54 0.69 0.66 -3.80
CA LEU A 54 1.06 0.75 -2.38
C LEU A 54 0.23 1.82 -1.67
N ARG A 55 0.04 2.98 -2.30
CA ARG A 55 -0.78 4.07 -1.77
C ARG A 55 -2.24 3.66 -1.61
N GLY A 56 -2.81 2.95 -2.59
CA GLY A 56 -4.18 2.44 -2.53
C GLY A 56 -4.36 1.50 -1.34
N LEU A 57 -3.52 0.48 -1.26
CA LEU A 57 -3.55 -0.49 -0.16
C LEU A 57 -3.34 0.16 1.21
N ALA A 58 -2.40 1.10 1.33
CA ALA A 58 -2.19 1.86 2.56
C ALA A 58 -3.45 2.65 2.97
N SER A 59 -4.08 3.33 2.02
CA SER A 59 -5.32 4.07 2.25
C SER A 59 -6.46 3.17 2.70
N GLU A 60 -6.60 1.99 2.09
CA GLU A 60 -7.66 1.02 2.41
C GLU A 60 -7.58 0.54 3.86
N VAL A 61 -6.37 0.26 4.35
CA VAL A 61 -6.15 -0.18 5.74
C VAL A 61 -6.09 0.99 6.74
N GLY A 62 -6.30 2.23 6.29
CA GLY A 62 -6.35 3.42 7.14
C GLY A 62 -4.99 4.01 7.54
N VAL A 63 -3.93 3.70 6.78
CA VAL A 63 -2.63 4.36 6.91
C VAL A 63 -2.70 5.72 6.21
N GLU A 64 -2.40 6.79 6.96
CA GLU A 64 -2.46 8.17 6.45
C GLU A 64 -1.13 8.66 5.87
N SER A 65 -0.02 8.12 6.35
CA SER A 65 1.33 8.47 5.89
C SER A 65 2.30 7.33 6.07
N ILE A 66 3.27 7.24 5.16
CA ILE A 66 4.41 6.32 5.22
C ILE A 66 5.66 7.18 5.06
N VAL A 67 6.53 7.16 6.07
CA VAL A 67 7.76 7.98 6.10
C VAL A 67 8.94 7.08 6.41
N GLN A 68 9.97 7.17 5.56
CA GLN A 68 11.26 6.55 5.86
C GLN A 68 12.08 7.48 6.76
N GLY A 69 12.29 7.07 8.01
CA GLY A 69 13.23 7.72 8.94
C GLY A 69 14.63 7.12 8.84
N SER A 70 15.51 7.52 9.77
CA SER A 70 16.89 7.01 9.86
C SER A 70 16.98 5.51 10.17
N ASP A 71 16.07 5.01 11.01
CA ASP A 71 16.16 3.65 11.57
C ASP A 71 14.95 2.76 11.23
N ALA A 72 13.85 3.35 10.76
CA ALA A 72 12.61 2.63 10.50
C ALA A 72 11.76 3.33 9.43
N ILE A 73 10.94 2.53 8.76
CA ILE A 73 9.78 3.03 8.03
C ILE A 73 8.63 3.15 9.04
N VAL A 74 8.03 4.33 9.13
CA VAL A 74 6.92 4.65 10.04
C VAL A 74 5.64 4.79 9.23
N LEU A 75 4.63 4.02 9.60
CA LEU A 75 3.28 4.10 9.07
C LEU A 75 2.38 4.74 10.12
N SER A 76 1.81 5.90 9.83
CA SER A 76 0.87 6.57 10.73
C SER A 76 -0.55 6.13 10.42
N LEU A 77 -1.37 5.92 11.44
CA LEU A 77 -2.75 5.46 11.31
C LEU A 77 -3.72 6.62 11.55
N ARG A 78 -4.74 6.72 10.69
CA ARG A 78 -5.82 7.70 10.84
C ARG A 78 -6.60 7.51 12.15
N VAL A 79 -6.77 6.26 12.57
CA VAL A 79 -7.52 5.89 13.78
C VAL A 79 -6.63 5.04 14.68
N PRO A 80 -6.62 5.28 16.01
CA PRO A 80 -5.86 4.46 16.93
C PRO A 80 -6.28 2.98 16.87
N VAL A 81 -5.31 2.07 17.00
CA VAL A 81 -5.55 0.61 17.02
C VAL A 81 -6.39 0.20 18.24
N GLY A 82 -6.22 0.90 19.37
CA GLY A 82 -6.95 0.62 20.60
C GLY A 82 -6.74 -0.81 21.12
N GLY A 83 -7.83 -1.48 21.52
CA GLY A 83 -7.80 -2.83 22.08
C GLY A 83 -7.25 -3.91 21.14
N ALA A 84 -7.20 -3.64 19.83
CA ALA A 84 -6.70 -4.59 18.83
C ALA A 84 -5.17 -4.64 18.73
N ARG A 85 -4.42 -3.84 19.52
CA ARG A 85 -2.95 -3.73 19.40
C ARG A 85 -2.22 -5.06 19.52
N ILE A 86 -2.53 -5.87 20.53
CA ILE A 86 -1.85 -7.16 20.74
C ILE A 86 -2.20 -8.16 19.64
N PRO A 87 -3.49 -8.38 19.29
CA PRO A 87 -3.85 -9.20 18.13
C PRO A 87 -3.19 -8.76 16.82
N LEU A 88 -3.19 -7.44 16.55
CA LEU A 88 -2.57 -6.89 15.35
C LEU A 88 -1.06 -7.13 15.33
N GLN A 89 -0.37 -6.91 16.46
CA GLN A 89 1.06 -7.21 16.59
C GLN A 89 1.38 -8.68 16.28
N ARG A 90 0.53 -9.62 16.71
CA ARG A 90 0.69 -11.05 16.39
C ARG A 90 0.45 -11.35 14.92
N ALA A 91 -0.57 -10.73 14.31
CA ALA A 91 -0.91 -10.91 12.91
C ALA A 91 0.17 -10.38 11.95
N LEU A 92 0.71 -9.19 12.22
CA LEU A 92 1.75 -8.57 11.39
C LEU A 92 3.11 -9.26 11.57
N GLY A 93 3.36 -9.81 12.75
CA GLY A 93 4.57 -10.52 13.10
C GLY A 93 5.69 -9.62 13.66
N PRO A 94 6.87 -10.20 13.95
CA PRO A 94 7.93 -9.53 14.71
C PRO A 94 8.70 -8.48 13.90
N SER A 95 8.52 -8.42 12.58
CA SER A 95 9.13 -7.42 11.70
C SER A 95 8.52 -6.03 11.84
N VAL A 96 7.37 -5.92 12.53
CA VAL A 96 6.63 -4.67 12.74
C VAL A 96 6.50 -4.44 14.23
N GLN A 97 6.62 -3.19 14.67
CA GLN A 97 6.24 -2.75 16.02
C GLN A 97 4.92 -2.00 15.93
N VAL A 98 3.89 -2.50 16.60
CA VAL A 98 2.55 -1.90 16.59
C VAL A 98 2.37 -1.02 17.82
N GLY A 99 2.35 0.29 17.59
CA GLY A 99 1.99 1.31 18.56
C GLY A 99 0.48 1.57 18.59
N ASN A 100 0.06 2.64 19.29
CA ASN A 100 -1.34 3.01 19.37
C ASN A 100 -1.82 3.72 18.08
N THR A 101 -1.00 4.60 17.51
CA THR A 101 -1.35 5.42 16.33
C THR A 101 -0.35 5.25 15.18
N GLN A 102 0.65 4.40 15.34
CA GLN A 102 1.67 4.19 14.34
C GLN A 102 2.20 2.76 14.38
N MET A 103 2.70 2.29 13.24
CA MET A 103 3.43 1.04 13.09
C MET A 103 4.83 1.35 12.57
N GLN A 104 5.83 0.62 13.06
CA GLN A 104 7.23 0.84 12.66
C GLN A 104 7.86 -0.44 12.13
N MET A 105 8.56 -0.33 11.01
CA MET A 105 9.32 -1.40 10.38
C MET A 105 10.81 -1.05 10.43
N PRO A 106 11.61 -1.66 11.33
CA PRO A 106 13.03 -1.34 11.47
C PRO A 106 13.80 -1.63 10.18
N LEU A 107 14.53 -0.63 9.66
CA LEU A 107 15.30 -0.73 8.40
C LEU A 107 16.36 -1.83 8.44
N ARG A 108 16.96 -2.07 9.63
CA ARG A 108 17.91 -3.17 9.87
C ARG A 108 17.38 -4.56 9.48
N ARG A 109 16.06 -4.73 9.33
CA ARG A 109 15.41 -6.00 8.99
C ARG A 109 14.81 -6.03 7.57
N LEU A 110 14.95 -4.94 6.81
CA LEU A 110 14.27 -4.76 5.52
C LEU A 110 15.17 -5.08 4.31
N GLY A 111 16.44 -4.68 4.33
CA GLY A 111 17.35 -4.89 3.20
C GLY A 111 16.84 -4.27 1.89
N ASP A 112 17.27 -4.82 0.75
CA ASP A 112 16.89 -4.31 -0.58
C ASP A 112 15.42 -4.61 -0.95
N GLU A 113 14.77 -5.52 -0.24
CA GLU A 113 13.38 -5.94 -0.47
C GLU A 113 12.35 -5.15 0.36
N TRP A 114 12.70 -3.96 0.84
CA TRP A 114 11.86 -3.20 1.77
C TRP A 114 10.44 -2.96 1.24
N LEU A 115 10.29 -2.75 -0.07
CA LEU A 115 9.02 -2.48 -0.71
C LEU A 115 8.09 -3.69 -0.66
N SER A 116 8.57 -4.87 -1.07
CA SER A 116 7.80 -6.13 -0.99
C SER A 116 7.41 -6.46 0.45
N ARG A 117 8.30 -6.17 1.42
CA ARG A 117 8.01 -6.37 2.84
C ARG A 117 6.93 -5.43 3.34
N LEU A 118 6.99 -4.17 2.94
CA LEU A 118 5.98 -3.17 3.28
C LEU A 118 4.62 -3.55 2.71
N THR A 119 4.54 -3.93 1.43
CA THR A 119 3.32 -4.42 0.80
C THR A 119 2.74 -5.61 1.58
N ARG A 120 3.56 -6.60 1.92
CA ARG A 120 3.11 -7.77 2.69
C ARG A 120 2.60 -7.43 4.09
N VAL A 121 3.15 -6.39 4.73
CA VAL A 121 2.65 -5.91 6.03
C VAL A 121 1.27 -5.28 5.87
N LEU A 122 1.05 -4.48 4.82
CA LEU A 122 -0.25 -3.89 4.55
C LEU A 122 -1.30 -4.94 4.17
N GLU A 123 -0.96 -5.93 3.34
CA GLU A 123 -1.85 -7.06 3.00
C GLU A 123 -2.27 -7.84 4.26
N ARG A 124 -1.33 -8.14 5.15
CA ARG A 124 -1.64 -8.79 6.44
C ARG A 124 -2.55 -7.93 7.30
N PHE A 125 -2.38 -6.62 7.26
CA PHE A 125 -3.24 -5.72 8.01
C PHE A 125 -4.66 -5.70 7.43
N LEU A 126 -4.79 -5.69 6.10
CA LEU A 126 -6.09 -5.79 5.42
C LEU A 126 -6.82 -7.07 5.83
N VAL A 127 -6.17 -8.22 5.69
CA VAL A 127 -6.73 -9.53 6.09
C VAL A 127 -7.13 -9.54 7.57
N PHE A 128 -6.34 -8.92 8.45
CA PHE A 128 -6.69 -8.79 9.87
C PHE A 128 -7.99 -7.97 10.07
N GLN A 129 -8.14 -6.85 9.37
CA GLN A 129 -9.35 -6.01 9.45
C GLN A 129 -10.59 -6.73 8.90
N GLU A 130 -10.46 -7.44 7.79
CA GLU A 130 -11.55 -8.23 7.20
C GLU A 130 -12.03 -9.32 8.16
N ASN A 131 -11.08 -10.04 8.77
CA ASN A 131 -11.40 -11.05 9.78
C ASN A 131 -12.12 -10.43 10.98
N LEU A 132 -11.67 -9.28 11.47
CA LEU A 132 -12.32 -8.60 12.59
C LEU A 132 -13.75 -8.12 12.23
N ARG A 133 -13.94 -7.57 11.03
CA ARG A 133 -15.27 -7.19 10.51
C ARG A 133 -16.19 -8.39 10.32
N SER A 134 -15.65 -9.54 9.92
CA SER A 134 -16.41 -10.80 9.82
C SER A 134 -16.89 -11.27 11.19
N LEU A 135 -16.01 -11.31 12.19
CA LEU A 135 -16.37 -11.68 13.57
C LEU A 135 -17.40 -10.73 14.18
N ALA A 136 -17.26 -9.42 13.98
CA ALA A 136 -18.22 -8.44 14.47
C ALA A 136 -19.61 -8.63 13.85
N ARG A 137 -19.69 -8.98 12.56
CA ARG A 137 -20.97 -9.28 11.89
C ARG A 137 -21.65 -10.52 12.46
N LEU A 138 -20.89 -11.58 12.73
CA LEU A 138 -21.43 -12.80 13.35
C LEU A 138 -21.97 -12.51 14.76
N ALA A 139 -21.22 -11.78 15.59
CA ALA A 139 -21.63 -11.43 16.95
C ALA A 139 -22.82 -10.46 17.03
N SER A 140 -23.18 -9.80 15.92
CA SER A 140 -24.33 -8.87 15.85
C SER A 140 -25.59 -9.53 15.28
N ALA A 141 -25.48 -10.77 14.80
CA ALA A 141 -26.58 -11.52 14.21
C ALA A 141 -27.26 -12.48 15.21
N ASP A 142 -26.66 -12.65 16.39
CA ASP A 142 -27.20 -13.35 17.57
C ASP A 142 -27.79 -12.35 18.58
#